data_AF-A0A838PSH3-F1
#
_entry.id   AF-A0A838PSH3-F1
#
_cell.length_a   1.000
_cell.length_b   1.000
_cell.length_c   1.000
_cell.angle_alpha   90.00
_cell.angle_beta   90.00
_cell.angle_gamma   90.00
#
_symmetry.space_group_name_H-M   'P 1'
#
loop_
_entity.id
_entity.type
_entity.pdbx_description
1 polymer ?
#
loop_
_entity_poly.entity_id
_entity_poly.type
_entity_poly.pdbx_seq_one_letter_code
_entity_poly.pdbx_strand_id
1 'polypeptide(L)'
;MEALGWKVQSGRDVARLVPGPDNLSPVARMHPRSLLEEELKSTGEGKVFAALRDGLSDEWEVFHSASVVLRDHAAGAQDDESDFVLSHPEKGIVSLEVKGGGIECRYGEWYRLARGGGRERMRDPFTQAIDHRYELKRKLETVPEWGGREVFLVHALAFPDISVHGLVLAPDAPDALLLDRRDLADIEAGIERVLAFHRGSRDRRQPPGLDGAPIVRETLAPRVRIEVPMATEFLEEEEQLVLLTHEQAALLNRFGRERRMVVTGCAGSGKTMLAVERAKRLAAKGEDVLFVCFNRALLEHLRRSESQARISFFTFHGLC
;
A
#
# COMPACT_ATOMS: atom_id res chain seq x y z
N MET A 1 -6.91 -38.40 -31.42
CA MET A 1 -8.33 -38.19 -31.81
C MET A 1 -9.15 -38.26 -30.55
N GLU A 2 -9.32 -37.13 -29.88
CA GLU A 2 -10.37 -36.91 -28.88
C GLU A 2 -10.93 -35.51 -29.16
N ALA A 3 -12.22 -35.46 -29.43
CA ALA A 3 -12.91 -34.30 -29.95
C ALA A 3 -13.36 -33.40 -28.79
N LEU A 4 -12.82 -32.18 -28.71
CA LEU A 4 -13.37 -31.11 -27.88
C LEU A 4 -14.64 -30.59 -28.56
N GLY A 5 -15.80 -30.97 -28.03
CA GLY A 5 -17.11 -30.51 -28.51
C GLY A 5 -17.43 -29.11 -28.01
N TRP A 6 -17.47 -28.13 -28.91
CA TRP A 6 -17.99 -26.79 -28.64
C TRP A 6 -19.45 -26.74 -29.11
N LYS A 7 -20.40 -26.54 -28.19
CA LYS A 7 -21.80 -26.24 -28.54
C LYS A 7 -21.96 -24.74 -28.72
N VAL A 8 -22.24 -24.31 -29.94
CA VAL A 8 -22.71 -22.95 -30.25
C VAL A 8 -24.24 -22.94 -30.08
N GLN A 9 -24.74 -22.21 -29.08
CA GLN A 9 -26.16 -21.85 -29.02
C GLN A 9 -26.36 -20.52 -29.76
N SER A 10 -27.23 -20.55 -30.76
CA SER A 10 -27.63 -19.40 -31.55
C SER A 10 -28.63 -18.52 -30.79
N GLY A 11 -28.25 -17.28 -30.52
CA GLY A 11 -29.12 -16.23 -30.03
C GLY A 11 -28.29 -14.96 -29.88
N ARG A 12 -28.75 -13.85 -30.48
CA ARG A 12 -28.02 -12.58 -30.50
C ARG A 12 -27.84 -12.04 -29.08
N ASP A 13 -26.65 -12.23 -28.52
CA ASP A 13 -26.12 -11.43 -27.41
C ASP A 13 -24.60 -11.51 -27.42
N VAL A 14 -23.97 -10.37 -27.15
CA VAL A 14 -22.52 -10.17 -27.21
C VAL A 14 -21.83 -11.10 -26.21
N ALA A 15 -21.10 -12.09 -26.72
CA ALA A 15 -20.42 -13.10 -25.92
C ALA A 15 -19.40 -12.44 -24.96
N ARG A 16 -19.72 -12.42 -23.66
CA ARG A 16 -18.70 -12.31 -22.61
C ARG A 16 -18.09 -13.70 -22.44
N LEU A 17 -16.81 -13.82 -22.81
CA LEU A 17 -15.98 -14.95 -22.40
C LEU A 17 -15.77 -14.84 -20.88
N VAL A 18 -16.51 -15.62 -20.11
CA VAL A 18 -16.21 -15.84 -18.69
C VAL A 18 -15.38 -17.12 -18.62
N PRO A 19 -14.09 -17.07 -18.19
CA PRO A 19 -13.32 -18.28 -17.99
C PRO A 19 -13.95 -19.09 -16.85
N GLY A 20 -14.08 -20.40 -17.06
CA GLY A 20 -14.60 -21.33 -16.05
C GLY A 20 -13.68 -21.42 -14.83
N PRO A 21 -14.21 -21.80 -13.66
CA PRO A 21 -13.39 -22.06 -12.49
C PRO A 21 -12.74 -23.43 -12.71
N ASP A 22 -11.43 -23.46 -12.96
CA ASP A 22 -10.50 -24.46 -12.44
C ASP A 22 -9.13 -24.32 -13.14
N ASN A 23 -8.09 -24.24 -12.31
CA ASN A 23 -6.66 -24.24 -12.61
C ASN A 23 -5.95 -22.89 -12.88
N LEU A 24 -6.29 -21.84 -12.12
CA LEU A 24 -5.35 -20.73 -11.89
C LEU A 24 -4.39 -21.18 -10.79
N SER A 25 -3.09 -21.26 -11.10
CA SER A 25 -2.05 -21.37 -10.07
C SER A 25 -2.30 -20.30 -9.00
N PRO A 26 -2.21 -20.64 -7.71
CA PRO A 26 -2.43 -19.65 -6.65
C PRO A 26 -1.49 -18.47 -6.85
N VAL A 27 -2.05 -17.30 -7.15
CA VAL A 27 -1.34 -16.03 -7.33
C VAL A 27 -1.16 -15.32 -6.00
N ALA A 28 -0.16 -14.46 -5.93
CA ALA A 28 0.17 -13.68 -4.73
C ALA A 28 -1.05 -12.94 -4.15
N ARG A 29 -1.08 -12.83 -2.82
CA ARG A 29 -2.11 -12.07 -2.11
C ARG A 29 -1.76 -10.58 -2.14
N MET A 30 -2.34 -9.87 -3.10
CA MET A 30 -2.07 -8.44 -3.33
C MET A 30 -2.90 -7.53 -2.40
N HIS A 31 -2.26 -6.49 -1.90
CA HIS A 31 -2.83 -5.43 -1.07
C HIS A 31 -2.40 -4.05 -1.64
N PRO A 32 -3.30 -3.31 -2.33
CA PRO A 32 -4.67 -3.68 -2.68
C PRO A 32 -4.70 -4.81 -3.72
N ARG A 33 -5.86 -5.47 -3.87
CA ARG A 33 -6.04 -6.60 -4.81
C ARG A 33 -5.86 -6.19 -6.27
N SER A 34 -6.14 -4.94 -6.58
CA SER A 34 -6.00 -4.31 -7.88
C SER A 34 -5.65 -2.84 -7.66
N LEU A 35 -4.87 -2.27 -8.57
CA LEU A 35 -4.59 -0.83 -8.59
C LEU A 35 -5.60 -0.09 -9.48
N LEU A 36 -6.04 1.07 -9.02
CA LEU A 36 -6.67 2.09 -9.84
C LEU A 36 -5.61 2.79 -10.68
N GLU A 37 -6.02 3.37 -11.82
CA GLU A 37 -5.09 4.10 -12.71
C GLU A 37 -4.43 5.29 -12.00
N GLU A 38 -5.15 5.90 -11.06
CA GLU A 38 -4.70 7.04 -10.24
C GLU A 38 -3.70 6.64 -9.14
N GLU A 39 -3.67 5.37 -8.75
CA GLU A 39 -2.76 4.83 -7.71
C GLU A 39 -1.37 4.51 -8.27
N LEU A 40 -1.22 4.45 -9.60
CA LEU A 40 0.06 4.18 -10.26
C LEU A 40 0.88 5.48 -10.38
N LYS A 41 1.95 5.59 -9.57
CA LYS A 41 2.88 6.74 -9.65
C LYS A 41 3.73 6.65 -10.91
N SER A 42 3.95 5.44 -11.44
CA SER A 42 4.71 5.24 -12.68
C SER A 42 4.32 3.99 -13.45
N THR A 43 4.63 4.00 -14.76
CA THR A 43 4.51 2.79 -15.60
C THR A 43 5.43 1.65 -15.14
N GLY A 44 6.54 1.97 -14.48
CA GLY A 44 7.47 0.98 -13.93
C GLY A 44 6.86 0.21 -12.76
N GLU A 45 6.23 0.93 -11.84
CA GLU A 45 5.49 0.38 -10.70
C GLU A 45 4.39 -0.58 -11.16
N GLY A 46 3.62 -0.21 -12.19
CA GLY A 46 2.58 -1.08 -12.75
C GLY A 46 3.14 -2.39 -13.35
N LYS A 47 4.33 -2.36 -13.97
CA LYS A 47 5.00 -3.57 -14.46
C LYS A 47 5.43 -4.48 -13.31
N VAL A 48 5.98 -3.90 -12.24
CA VAL A 48 6.38 -4.65 -11.05
C VAL A 48 5.15 -5.24 -10.35
N PHE A 49 4.08 -4.47 -10.17
CA PHE A 49 2.83 -4.97 -9.58
C PHE A 49 2.28 -6.18 -10.34
N ALA A 50 2.23 -6.11 -11.68
CA ALA A 50 1.76 -7.22 -12.51
C ALA A 50 2.67 -8.45 -12.40
N ALA A 51 3.99 -8.25 -12.46
CA ALA A 51 4.96 -9.34 -12.29
C ALA A 51 4.82 -10.03 -10.92
N LEU A 52 4.71 -9.25 -9.84
CA LEU A 52 4.52 -9.76 -8.48
C LEU A 52 3.21 -10.54 -8.31
N ARG A 53 2.11 -10.02 -8.88
CA ARG A 53 0.81 -10.70 -8.84
C ARG A 53 0.85 -12.04 -9.59
N ASP A 54 1.38 -12.04 -10.80
CA ASP A 54 1.27 -13.18 -11.72
C ASP A 54 2.38 -14.21 -11.51
N GLY A 55 3.51 -13.80 -10.93
CA GLY A 55 4.73 -14.61 -10.82
C GLY A 55 5.07 -15.12 -9.41
N LEU A 56 4.31 -14.78 -8.38
CA LEU A 56 4.49 -15.31 -7.03
C LEU A 56 3.31 -16.19 -6.59
N SER A 57 3.58 -17.16 -5.71
CA SER A 57 2.57 -18.02 -5.09
C SER A 57 1.67 -17.27 -4.10
N ASP A 58 0.54 -17.86 -3.71
CA ASP A 58 -0.37 -17.28 -2.70
C ASP A 58 0.16 -17.32 -1.26
N GLU A 59 1.34 -17.89 -1.04
CA GLU A 59 2.07 -17.80 0.24
C GLU A 59 2.71 -16.42 0.44
N TRP A 60 2.88 -15.68 -0.65
CA TRP A 60 3.34 -14.30 -0.63
C TRP A 60 2.17 -13.33 -0.41
N GLU A 61 2.32 -12.45 0.58
CA GLU A 61 1.53 -11.25 0.70
C GLU A 61 2.33 -10.05 0.19
N VAL A 62 1.73 -9.26 -0.72
CA VAL A 62 2.37 -8.13 -1.38
C VAL A 62 1.61 -6.85 -1.07
N PHE A 63 2.27 -5.87 -0.49
CA PHE A 63 1.72 -4.58 -0.09
C PHE A 63 2.28 -3.49 -0.98
N HIS A 64 1.44 -2.84 -1.78
CA HIS A 64 1.80 -1.68 -2.61
C HIS A 64 1.64 -0.39 -1.82
N SER A 65 2.59 0.54 -1.96
CA SER A 65 2.59 1.83 -1.29
C SER A 65 2.34 1.70 0.22
N ALA A 66 3.16 0.88 0.88
CA ALA A 66 3.06 0.65 2.31
C ALA A 66 3.54 1.91 3.07
N SER A 67 2.67 2.89 3.29
CA SER A 67 3.03 4.11 4.01
C SER A 67 3.42 3.78 5.46
N VAL A 68 4.69 3.99 5.81
CA VAL A 68 5.23 3.83 7.15
C VAL A 68 5.35 5.20 7.81
N VAL A 69 4.29 5.64 8.47
CA VAL A 69 4.26 6.94 9.15
C VAL A 69 4.98 6.85 10.50
N LEU A 70 6.31 6.93 10.50
CA LEU A 70 7.10 7.02 11.73
C LEU A 70 7.18 8.46 12.25
N ARG A 71 7.46 8.61 13.55
CA ARG A 71 7.69 9.92 14.19
C ARG A 71 9.13 9.91 14.68
N ASP A 72 9.96 10.78 14.12
CA ASP A 72 11.26 11.10 14.71
C ASP A 72 11.04 12.23 15.74
N HIS A 73 11.59 12.04 16.94
CA HIS A 73 11.55 13.04 18.01
C HIS A 73 12.44 14.26 17.73
N ALA A 74 13.40 14.17 16.80
CA ALA A 74 14.31 15.26 16.44
C ALA A 74 13.91 16.00 15.14
N ALA A 75 13.43 15.28 14.11
CA ALA A 75 13.15 15.83 12.78
C ALA A 75 11.66 16.02 12.43
N GLY A 76 10.73 15.54 13.26
CA GLY A 76 9.29 15.53 12.95
C GLY A 76 8.83 14.25 12.24
N ALA A 77 7.71 14.32 11.50
CA ALA A 77 7.22 13.20 10.71
C ALA A 77 7.90 13.21 9.32
N GLN A 78 8.65 12.15 8.99
CA GLN A 78 9.06 11.87 7.61
C GLN A 78 8.09 10.84 7.04
N ASP A 79 7.38 11.24 5.99
CA ASP A 79 6.66 10.32 5.12
C ASP A 79 7.69 9.81 4.11
N ASP A 80 8.19 8.58 4.30
CA ASP A 80 8.93 7.86 3.25
C ASP A 80 8.14 6.58 2.96
N GLU A 81 7.76 6.39 1.70
CA GLU A 81 6.93 5.28 1.25
C GLU A 81 7.80 4.29 0.49
N SER A 82 7.83 3.04 0.94
CA SER A 82 8.33 1.95 0.09
C SER A 82 7.29 1.62 -0.96
N ASP A 83 7.71 1.49 -2.21
CA ASP A 83 6.81 1.14 -3.30
C ASP A 83 6.14 -0.22 -3.06
N PHE A 84 6.91 -1.23 -2.60
CA PHE A 84 6.38 -2.54 -2.27
C PHE A 84 7.00 -3.14 -1.01
N VAL A 85 6.20 -3.87 -0.24
CA VAL A 85 6.66 -4.80 0.80
C VAL A 85 6.12 -6.18 0.48
N LEU A 86 6.99 -7.19 0.48
CA LEU A 86 6.63 -8.59 0.27
C LEU A 86 6.86 -9.37 1.56
N SER A 87 5.89 -10.17 1.98
CA SER A 87 5.97 -10.96 3.21
C SER A 87 5.66 -12.42 2.90
N HIS A 88 6.56 -13.31 3.29
CA HIS A 88 6.39 -14.75 3.22
C HIS A 88 6.68 -15.37 4.59
N PRO A 89 5.81 -16.24 5.14
CA PRO A 89 5.94 -16.77 6.50
C PRO A 89 7.28 -17.49 6.72
N GLU A 90 7.78 -18.21 5.71
CA GLU A 90 9.00 -19.02 5.82
C GLU A 90 10.25 -18.45 5.11
N LYS A 91 10.12 -17.44 4.26
CA LYS A 91 11.25 -16.92 3.46
C LYS A 91 11.79 -15.61 4.02
N GLY A 92 10.92 -14.72 4.49
CA GLY A 92 11.29 -13.42 5.05
C GLY A 92 10.39 -12.29 4.58
N ILE A 93 10.83 -11.06 4.83
CA ILE A 93 10.18 -9.85 4.36
C ILE A 93 11.15 -9.12 3.42
N VAL A 94 10.68 -8.65 2.27
CA VAL A 94 11.47 -7.88 1.30
C VAL A 94 10.85 -6.49 1.15
N SER A 95 11.62 -5.45 1.39
CA SER A 95 11.29 -4.07 1.02
C SER A 95 11.80 -3.82 -0.40
N LEU A 96 10.91 -3.53 -1.35
CA LEU A 96 11.26 -3.38 -2.75
C LEU A 96 10.98 -1.96 -3.23
N GLU A 97 12.05 -1.26 -3.63
CA GLU A 97 12.00 0.10 -4.16
C GLU A 97 12.02 0.08 -5.69
N VAL A 98 11.10 0.78 -6.35
CA VAL A 98 10.95 0.75 -7.81
C VAL A 98 11.42 2.05 -8.44
N LYS A 99 12.40 1.97 -9.33
CA LYS A 99 12.85 3.11 -10.14
C LYS A 99 12.58 2.83 -11.61
N GLY A 100 11.49 3.42 -12.11
CA GLY A 100 11.16 3.43 -13.54
C GLY A 100 12.03 4.41 -14.34
N GLY A 101 12.11 4.15 -15.65
CA GLY A 101 12.88 4.95 -16.60
C GLY A 101 14.38 4.65 -16.60
N GLY A 102 15.13 5.46 -17.35
CA GLY A 102 16.58 5.37 -17.37
C GLY A 102 17.17 6.00 -16.12
N ILE A 103 18.23 5.40 -15.60
CA ILE A 103 18.99 5.91 -14.46
C ILE A 103 20.47 5.94 -14.81
N GLU A 104 21.20 6.87 -14.19
CA GLU A 104 22.63 7.03 -14.40
C GLU A 104 23.30 7.40 -13.08
N CYS A 105 24.44 6.77 -12.79
CA CYS A 105 25.33 7.18 -11.71
C CYS A 105 26.60 7.78 -12.30
N ARG A 106 26.97 8.99 -11.88
CA ARG A 106 28.22 9.65 -12.27
C ARG A 106 28.89 10.23 -11.04
N TYR A 107 30.14 9.84 -10.80
CA TYR A 107 30.94 10.34 -9.68
C TYR A 107 30.24 10.21 -8.31
N GLY A 108 29.48 9.13 -8.11
CA GLY A 108 28.71 8.89 -6.88
C GLY A 108 27.38 9.65 -6.78
N GLU A 109 27.01 10.41 -7.82
CA GLU A 109 25.74 11.11 -7.90
C GLU A 109 24.77 10.39 -8.83
N TRP A 110 23.52 10.30 -8.39
CA TRP A 110 22.45 9.60 -9.10
C TRP A 110 21.57 10.55 -9.88
N TYR A 111 21.19 10.12 -11.08
CA TYR A 111 20.40 10.89 -12.01
C TYR A 111 19.30 10.04 -12.63
N ARG A 112 18.11 10.62 -12.76
CA ARG A 112 17.03 10.12 -13.61
C ARG A 112 17.21 10.67 -15.02
N LEU A 113 17.13 9.80 -16.02
CA LEU A 113 17.22 10.16 -17.43
C LEU A 113 15.81 10.45 -17.98
N ALA A 114 15.59 11.70 -18.38
CA ALA A 114 14.34 12.11 -19.01
C ALA A 114 14.31 11.63 -20.47
N ARG A 115 13.10 11.32 -20.97
CA ARG A 115 12.89 10.87 -22.37
C ARG A 115 13.39 11.88 -23.42
N GLY A 116 13.55 13.15 -23.06
CA GLY A 116 14.07 14.23 -23.91
C GLY A 116 15.57 14.50 -23.82
N GLY A 117 16.36 13.61 -23.20
CA GLY A 117 17.83 13.75 -23.11
C GLY A 117 18.35 14.60 -21.94
N GLY A 118 17.46 15.07 -21.08
CA GLY A 118 17.82 15.73 -19.81
C GLY A 118 18.15 14.73 -18.71
N ARG A 119 18.89 15.19 -17.69
CA ARG A 119 19.14 14.44 -16.47
C ARG A 119 18.70 15.25 -15.26
N GLU A 120 18.02 14.60 -14.33
CA GLU A 120 17.57 15.21 -13.08
C GLU A 120 18.27 14.51 -11.92
N ARG A 121 18.95 15.26 -11.06
CA ARG A 121 19.62 14.69 -9.90
C ARG A 121 18.57 14.09 -8.96
N MET A 122 18.83 12.88 -8.49
CA MET A 122 17.98 12.19 -7.53
C MET A 122 18.80 11.72 -6.32
N ARG A 123 18.09 11.39 -5.23
CA ARG A 123 18.69 10.71 -4.08
C ARG A 123 19.17 9.32 -4.52
N ASP A 124 20.24 8.85 -3.87
CA ASP A 124 20.76 7.50 -4.07
C ASP A 124 19.66 6.46 -3.80
N PRO A 125 19.30 5.62 -4.79
CA PRO A 125 18.24 4.65 -4.63
C PRO A 125 18.62 3.51 -3.68
N PHE A 126 19.92 3.20 -3.49
CA PHE A 126 20.36 2.20 -2.52
C PHE A 126 20.15 2.69 -1.09
N THR A 127 20.58 3.92 -0.80
CA THR A 127 20.34 4.57 0.48
C THR A 127 18.83 4.63 0.79
N GLN A 128 17.98 4.99 -0.17
CA GLN A 128 16.51 4.96 -0.01
C GLN A 128 16.00 3.57 0.41
N ALA A 129 16.37 2.53 -0.33
CA ALA A 129 15.92 1.17 -0.04
C ALA A 129 16.39 0.67 1.34
N ILE A 130 17.60 1.07 1.78
CA ILE A 130 18.11 0.76 3.12
C ILE A 130 17.31 1.49 4.20
N ASP A 131 17.06 2.78 4.02
CA ASP A 131 16.33 3.62 4.98
C ASP A 131 14.90 3.11 5.18
N HIS A 132 14.20 2.83 4.08
CA HIS A 132 12.87 2.22 4.06
C HIS A 132 12.81 0.88 4.80
N ARG A 133 13.80 0.01 4.59
CA ARG A 133 13.89 -1.27 5.32
C ARG A 133 14.00 -1.04 6.83
N TYR A 134 14.82 -0.10 7.27
CA TYR A 134 14.97 0.23 8.70
C TYR A 134 13.69 0.85 9.26
N GLU A 135 12.99 1.66 8.49
CA GLU A 135 11.69 2.23 8.86
C GLU A 135 10.64 1.14 9.05
N LEU A 136 10.49 0.24 8.09
CA LEU A 136 9.58 -0.90 8.23
C LEU A 136 9.92 -1.74 9.47
N LYS A 137 11.20 -2.01 9.71
CA LYS A 137 11.66 -2.72 10.92
C LYS A 137 11.19 -2.01 12.18
N ARG A 138 11.46 -0.71 12.30
CA ARG A 138 11.05 0.10 13.46
C ARG A 138 9.54 0.12 13.64
N LYS A 139 8.77 0.22 12.55
CA LYS A 139 7.30 0.20 12.61
C LYS A 139 6.80 -1.11 13.21
N LEU A 140 7.29 -2.25 12.72
CA LEU A 140 6.95 -3.56 13.27
C LEU A 140 7.35 -3.67 14.74
N GLU A 141 8.53 -3.18 15.13
CA GLU A 141 8.99 -3.16 16.52
C GLU A 141 8.12 -2.30 17.47
N THR A 142 7.31 -1.37 16.95
CA THR A 142 6.36 -0.60 17.78
C THR A 142 5.07 -1.35 18.10
N VAL A 143 4.79 -2.46 17.40
CA VAL A 143 3.59 -3.28 17.61
C VAL A 143 3.84 -4.24 18.78
N PRO A 144 3.08 -4.18 19.90
CA PRO A 144 3.32 -5.03 21.07
C PRO A 144 3.31 -6.53 20.75
N GLU A 145 2.42 -6.97 19.87
CA GLU A 145 2.28 -8.35 19.40
C GLU A 145 3.51 -8.81 18.59
N TRP A 146 4.34 -7.88 18.10
CA TRP A 146 5.59 -8.20 17.40
C TRP A 146 6.60 -8.90 18.31
N GLY A 147 6.49 -8.73 19.63
CA GLY A 147 7.19 -9.58 20.61
C GLY A 147 8.72 -9.54 20.52
N GLY A 148 9.30 -8.47 19.97
CA GLY A 148 10.76 -8.33 19.84
C GLY A 148 11.42 -9.30 18.85
N ARG A 149 10.67 -9.85 17.90
CA ARG A 149 11.20 -10.77 16.87
C ARG A 149 12.36 -10.14 16.10
N GLU A 150 13.46 -10.87 16.00
CA GLU A 150 14.58 -10.52 15.13
C GLU A 150 14.30 -11.03 13.70
N VAL A 151 13.57 -10.25 12.91
CA VAL A 151 13.06 -10.70 11.61
C VAL A 151 14.09 -10.62 10.47
N PHE A 152 14.03 -11.59 9.56
CA PHE A 152 14.75 -11.59 8.29
C PHE A 152 14.03 -10.67 7.30
N LEU A 153 14.29 -9.37 7.49
CA LEU A 153 13.82 -8.28 6.66
C LEU A 153 14.98 -7.73 5.82
N VAL A 154 14.80 -7.72 4.50
CA VAL A 154 15.83 -7.34 3.51
C VAL A 154 15.30 -6.26 2.57
N HIS A 155 16.15 -5.77 1.67
CA HIS A 155 15.79 -4.74 0.69
C HIS A 155 16.26 -5.14 -0.71
N ALA A 156 15.58 -4.62 -1.73
CA ALA A 156 15.95 -4.77 -3.13
C ALA A 156 15.52 -3.54 -3.94
N LEU A 157 16.09 -3.40 -5.14
CA LEU A 157 15.70 -2.39 -6.10
C LEU A 157 15.16 -3.05 -7.37
N ALA A 158 14.01 -2.59 -7.85
CA ALA A 158 13.49 -2.95 -9.15
C ALA A 158 13.73 -1.83 -10.18
N PHE A 159 14.34 -2.21 -11.30
CA PHE A 159 14.53 -1.38 -12.48
C PHE A 159 13.81 -1.99 -13.68
N PRO A 160 12.47 -1.88 -13.75
CA PRO A 160 11.63 -2.60 -14.72
C PRO A 160 11.85 -2.17 -16.18
N ASP A 161 12.49 -1.01 -16.39
CA ASP A 161 12.68 -0.41 -17.71
C ASP A 161 14.08 -0.62 -18.29
N ILE A 162 14.99 -1.30 -17.59
CA ILE A 162 16.37 -1.53 -18.06
C ILE A 162 16.79 -2.98 -17.87
N SER A 163 17.85 -3.40 -18.57
CA SER A 163 18.51 -4.69 -18.32
C SER A 163 19.94 -4.41 -17.86
N VAL A 164 20.27 -4.90 -16.67
CA VAL A 164 21.55 -4.74 -15.98
C VAL A 164 22.52 -5.78 -16.55
N HIS A 165 22.95 -5.60 -17.80
CA HIS A 165 24.04 -6.39 -18.39
C HIS A 165 25.36 -5.62 -18.50
N GLY A 166 25.36 -4.31 -18.21
CA GLY A 166 26.54 -3.45 -18.36
C GLY A 166 26.50 -2.22 -17.46
N LEU A 167 25.73 -2.32 -16.38
CA LEU A 167 25.48 -1.23 -15.45
C LEU A 167 26.43 -1.42 -14.27
N VAL A 168 27.64 -0.88 -14.39
CA VAL A 168 28.47 -0.54 -13.22
C VAL A 168 27.76 0.63 -12.53
N LEU A 169 26.63 0.34 -11.90
CA LEU A 169 25.71 1.28 -11.28
C LEU A 169 26.40 2.06 -10.15
N ALA A 170 27.26 1.38 -9.42
CA ALA A 170 28.27 1.91 -8.53
C ALA A 170 29.22 0.74 -8.19
N PRO A 171 30.46 1.01 -7.75
CA PRO A 171 31.34 -0.04 -7.21
C PRO A 171 30.71 -0.82 -6.05
N ASP A 172 29.75 -0.20 -5.35
CA ASP A 172 29.15 -0.70 -4.10
C ASP A 172 27.71 -1.22 -4.27
N ALA A 173 27.26 -1.44 -5.51
CA ALA A 173 25.92 -1.91 -5.84
C ALA A 173 25.97 -3.38 -6.31
N PRO A 174 25.65 -4.37 -5.45
CA PRO A 174 25.70 -5.78 -5.84
C PRO A 174 24.54 -6.10 -6.80
N ASP A 175 24.84 -6.70 -7.95
CA ASP A 175 23.84 -7.14 -8.94
C ASP A 175 22.76 -8.05 -8.32
N ALA A 176 23.12 -8.79 -7.27
CA ALA A 176 22.20 -9.69 -6.57
C ALA A 176 21.06 -8.96 -5.81
N LEU A 177 21.18 -7.64 -5.59
CA LEU A 177 20.14 -6.80 -4.98
C LEU A 177 19.19 -6.18 -6.01
N LEU A 178 19.44 -6.39 -7.29
CA LEU A 178 18.73 -5.76 -8.39
C LEU A 178 17.77 -6.72 -9.06
N LEU A 179 16.54 -6.26 -9.28
CA LEU A 179 15.53 -6.89 -10.12
C LEU A 179 15.40 -6.06 -11.39
N ASP A 180 15.85 -6.58 -12.52
CA ASP A 180 15.76 -5.87 -13.79
C ASP A 180 14.61 -6.39 -14.66
N ARG A 181 14.49 -5.86 -15.89
CA ARG A 181 13.44 -6.27 -16.82
C ARG A 181 13.36 -7.79 -17.05
N ARG A 182 14.48 -8.52 -16.99
CA ARG A 182 14.54 -9.98 -17.15
C ARG A 182 13.96 -10.68 -15.93
N ASP A 183 14.24 -10.16 -14.75
CA ASP A 183 13.70 -10.69 -13.50
C ASP A 183 12.20 -10.49 -13.42
N LEU A 184 11.63 -9.48 -14.04
CA LEU A 184 10.17 -9.35 -14.12
C LEU A 184 9.49 -10.51 -14.87
N ALA A 185 10.20 -11.24 -15.74
CA ALA A 185 9.66 -12.44 -16.40
C ALA A 185 9.70 -13.68 -15.50
N ASP A 186 10.57 -13.71 -14.49
CA ASP A 186 10.69 -14.75 -13.47
C ASP A 186 11.00 -14.09 -12.12
N ILE A 187 9.99 -13.41 -11.57
CA ILE A 187 10.16 -12.52 -10.43
C ILE A 187 10.46 -13.29 -9.15
N GLU A 188 9.95 -14.53 -9.04
CA GLU A 188 10.25 -15.41 -7.92
C GLU A 188 11.73 -15.74 -7.89
N ALA A 189 12.33 -16.17 -9.00
CA ALA A 189 13.77 -16.42 -9.06
C ALA A 189 14.58 -15.16 -8.71
N GLY A 190 14.13 -13.98 -9.13
CA GLY A 190 14.71 -12.71 -8.74
C GLY A 190 14.70 -12.48 -7.23
N ILE A 191 13.54 -12.65 -6.60
CA ILE A 191 13.36 -12.48 -5.15
C ILE A 191 14.16 -13.51 -4.35
N GLU A 192 14.21 -14.77 -4.79
CA GLU A 192 15.01 -15.81 -4.16
C GLU A 192 16.51 -15.47 -4.16
N ARG A 193 17.03 -14.89 -5.24
CA ARG A 193 18.42 -14.43 -5.29
C ARG A 193 18.69 -13.29 -4.30
N VAL A 194 17.77 -12.32 -4.18
CA VAL A 194 17.87 -11.22 -3.21
C VAL A 194 17.92 -11.77 -1.78
N LEU A 195 17.04 -12.72 -1.45
CA LEU A 195 16.97 -13.36 -0.14
C LEU A 195 18.26 -14.14 0.14
N ALA A 196 18.71 -14.96 -0.81
CA ALA A 196 19.93 -15.74 -0.69
C ALA A 196 21.17 -14.87 -0.47
N PHE A 197 21.27 -13.74 -1.18
CA PHE A 197 22.39 -12.79 -1.02
C PHE A 197 22.48 -12.22 0.40
N HIS A 198 21.34 -11.90 1.01
CA HIS A 198 21.29 -11.37 2.38
C HIS A 198 21.48 -12.43 3.47
N ARG A 199 21.34 -13.72 3.13
CA ARG A 199 21.34 -14.82 4.08
C ARG A 199 22.78 -15.29 4.35
N GLY A 200 23.34 -14.81 5.44
CA GLY A 200 24.67 -15.24 5.90
C GLY A 200 24.66 -16.55 6.69
N SER A 201 25.78 -17.27 6.72
CA SER A 201 25.94 -18.53 7.48
C SER A 201 25.80 -18.37 9.01
N ARG A 202 25.91 -17.14 9.51
CA ARG A 202 25.76 -16.78 10.94
C ARG A 202 24.51 -15.94 11.21
N ASP A 203 23.63 -15.81 10.22
CA ASP A 203 22.43 -15.01 10.37
C ASP A 203 21.47 -15.67 11.36
N ARG A 204 21.04 -14.89 12.36
CA ARG A 204 20.13 -15.34 13.41
C ARG A 204 18.70 -14.85 13.16
N ARG A 205 18.53 -13.94 12.20
CA ARG A 205 17.23 -13.39 11.83
C ARG A 205 16.35 -14.49 11.28
N GLN A 206 15.08 -14.47 11.63
CA GLN A 206 14.11 -15.48 11.22
C GLN A 206 13.02 -14.88 10.34
N PRO A 207 12.46 -15.65 9.38
CA PRO A 207 11.21 -15.28 8.73
C PRO A 207 10.12 -14.91 9.74
N PRO A 208 9.10 -14.12 9.34
CA PRO A 208 8.04 -13.69 10.25
C PRO A 208 7.24 -14.86 10.85
N GLY A 209 7.20 -16.03 10.20
CA GLY A 209 6.43 -17.18 10.66
C GLY A 209 4.93 -17.02 10.43
N LEU A 210 4.18 -18.08 10.74
CA LEU A 210 2.71 -18.10 10.64
C LEU A 210 2.02 -17.15 11.62
N ASP A 211 2.71 -16.81 12.72
CA ASP A 211 2.24 -15.89 13.75
C ASP A 211 2.66 -14.43 13.48
N GLY A 212 3.83 -14.18 12.88
CA GLY A 212 4.26 -12.84 12.51
C GLY A 212 3.69 -12.32 11.19
N ALA A 213 3.43 -13.18 10.20
CA ALA A 213 2.88 -12.75 8.91
C ALA A 213 1.52 -12.02 9.05
N PRO A 214 0.57 -12.49 9.88
CA PRO A 214 -0.66 -11.73 10.16
C PRO A 214 -0.41 -10.35 10.81
N ILE A 215 0.64 -10.20 11.62
CA ILE A 215 0.99 -8.92 12.25
C ILE A 215 1.50 -7.94 11.19
N VAL A 216 2.36 -8.41 10.26
CA VAL A 216 2.79 -7.61 9.11
C VAL A 216 1.58 -7.16 8.31
N ARG A 217 0.66 -8.09 8.00
CA ARG A 217 -0.57 -7.78 7.27
C ARG A 217 -1.42 -6.71 7.96
N GLU A 218 -1.69 -6.86 9.25
CA GLU A 218 -2.53 -5.89 9.97
C GLU A 218 -1.82 -4.53 10.13
N THR A 219 -0.48 -4.53 10.18
CA THR A 219 0.33 -3.30 10.27
C THR A 219 0.37 -2.52 8.96
N LEU A 220 0.36 -3.22 7.83
CA LEU A 220 0.51 -2.62 6.49
C LEU A 220 -0.81 -2.46 5.74
N ALA A 221 -1.78 -3.36 5.98
CA ALA A 221 -3.11 -3.34 5.38
C ALA A 221 -4.20 -3.61 6.44
N PRO A 222 -4.35 -2.72 7.44
CA PRO A 222 -5.35 -2.89 8.50
C PRO A 222 -6.76 -2.92 7.94
N ARG A 223 -7.62 -3.76 8.51
CA ARG A 223 -9.04 -3.78 8.15
C ARG A 223 -9.78 -2.67 8.88
N VAL A 224 -9.93 -1.52 8.23
CA VAL A 224 -10.74 -0.41 8.77
C VAL A 224 -12.18 -0.54 8.26
N ARG A 225 -13.10 -0.92 9.16
CA ARG A 225 -14.55 -0.84 8.92
C ARG A 225 -15.07 0.44 9.56
N ILE A 226 -15.70 1.29 8.77
CA ILE A 226 -16.45 2.44 9.28
C ILE A 226 -17.91 2.18 9.01
N GLU A 227 -18.70 2.15 10.06
CA GLU A 227 -20.15 2.05 9.94
C GLU A 227 -20.71 3.43 9.59
N VAL A 228 -21.41 3.48 8.45
CA VAL A 228 -22.08 4.67 7.94
C VAL A 228 -23.55 4.58 8.35
N PRO A 229 -24.03 5.36 9.33
CA PRO A 229 -25.44 5.68 9.38
C PRO A 229 -25.68 6.74 8.28
N MET A 230 -26.47 6.42 7.26
CA MET A 230 -26.67 7.29 6.09
C MET A 230 -27.38 8.61 6.43
N ALA A 231 -26.71 9.73 6.12
CA ALA A 231 -27.28 11.06 6.20
C ALA A 231 -27.61 11.66 4.82
N THR A 232 -27.90 10.87 3.78
CA THR A 232 -28.47 11.42 2.53
C THR A 232 -29.15 10.36 1.67
N GLU A 233 -30.28 9.87 2.13
CA GLU A 233 -31.46 9.60 1.28
C GLU A 233 -32.66 9.51 2.25
N PHE A 234 -33.42 10.61 2.33
CA PHE A 234 -34.77 10.51 2.84
C PHE A 234 -35.53 9.63 1.83
N LEU A 235 -36.12 8.54 2.33
CA LEU A 235 -36.88 7.51 1.61
C LEU A 235 -36.01 6.40 1.01
N GLU A 236 -35.52 5.49 1.85
CA GLU A 236 -35.98 4.09 1.92
C GLU A 236 -35.09 3.31 2.90
N GLU A 237 -35.70 2.39 3.63
CA GLU A 237 -35.04 1.53 4.62
C GLU A 237 -34.08 0.55 3.92
N GLU A 238 -32.83 0.93 3.68
CA GLU A 238 -31.77 -0.05 3.46
C GLU A 238 -30.44 0.41 4.08
N GLU A 239 -29.97 -0.33 5.09
CA GLU A 239 -28.59 -0.28 5.57
C GLU A 239 -27.64 -0.73 4.44
N GLN A 240 -27.15 0.20 3.62
CA GLN A 240 -26.11 -0.12 2.65
C GLN A 240 -24.71 0.06 3.25
N LEU A 241 -23.98 -1.06 3.28
CA LEU A 241 -22.60 -1.19 3.74
C LEU A 241 -21.63 -0.57 2.72
N VAL A 242 -20.95 0.52 3.10
CA VAL A 242 -19.90 1.14 2.27
C VAL A 242 -18.52 0.80 2.84
N LEU A 243 -17.74 0.02 2.09
CA LEU A 243 -16.31 -0.21 2.36
C LEU A 243 -15.51 1.01 1.89
N LEU A 244 -14.64 1.56 2.75
CA LEU A 244 -13.70 2.62 2.33
C LEU A 244 -12.62 2.08 1.40
N THR A 245 -12.13 2.93 0.49
CA THR A 245 -10.92 2.66 -0.28
C THR A 245 -9.67 2.76 0.60
N HIS A 246 -8.57 2.13 0.17
CA HIS A 246 -7.30 2.11 0.92
C HIS A 246 -6.76 3.52 1.19
N GLU A 247 -6.89 4.42 0.21
CA GLU A 247 -6.51 5.84 0.34
C GLU A 247 -7.33 6.60 1.39
N GLN A 248 -8.62 6.29 1.53
CA GLN A 248 -9.49 6.90 2.54
C GLN A 248 -9.13 6.44 3.97
N ALA A 249 -8.74 5.17 4.12
CA ALA A 249 -8.21 4.65 5.39
C ALA A 249 -6.81 5.22 5.72
N ALA A 250 -5.95 5.38 4.72
CA ALA A 250 -4.65 6.01 4.86
C ALA A 250 -4.78 7.50 5.25
N LEU A 251 -5.72 8.24 4.63
CA LEU A 251 -6.07 9.60 5.01
C LEU A 251 -6.45 9.68 6.50
N LEU A 252 -7.27 8.73 7.01
CA LEU A 252 -7.67 8.65 8.42
C LEU A 252 -6.50 8.52 9.40
N ASN A 253 -5.42 7.88 8.98
CA ASN A 253 -4.20 7.76 9.77
C ASN A 253 -3.36 9.05 9.77
N ARG A 254 -3.45 9.88 8.71
CA ARG A 254 -2.78 11.19 8.60
C ARG A 254 -3.38 12.27 9.50
N PHE A 255 -4.67 12.19 9.86
CA PHE A 255 -5.33 13.26 10.64
C PHE A 255 -4.78 13.46 12.07
N GLY A 256 -3.96 12.54 12.60
CA GLY A 256 -3.45 12.60 13.97
C GLY A 256 -2.41 13.69 14.26
N ARG A 257 -1.84 14.35 13.23
CA ARG A 257 -0.64 15.22 13.36
C ARG A 257 -0.86 16.67 12.89
N GLU A 258 -1.71 16.90 11.91
CA GLU A 258 -1.99 18.25 11.39
C GLU A 258 -3.03 18.98 12.25
N ARG A 259 -2.69 20.20 12.71
CA ARG A 259 -3.66 21.06 13.42
C ARG A 259 -4.78 21.53 12.49
N ARG A 260 -4.53 21.59 11.18
CA ARG A 260 -5.50 22.01 10.15
C ARG A 260 -5.22 21.24 8.88
N MET A 261 -6.26 20.69 8.28
CA MET A 261 -6.17 19.95 7.03
C MET A 261 -7.40 20.22 6.17
N VAL A 262 -7.21 20.25 4.86
CA VAL A 262 -8.28 20.36 3.88
C VAL A 262 -8.32 19.05 3.09
N VAL A 263 -9.50 18.43 3.05
CA VAL A 263 -9.74 17.20 2.27
C VAL A 263 -10.62 17.56 1.09
N THR A 264 -10.09 17.43 -0.12
CA THR A 264 -10.80 17.67 -1.39
C THR A 264 -11.19 16.34 -2.04
N GLY A 265 -12.26 16.35 -2.86
CA GLY A 265 -12.71 15.16 -3.58
C GLY A 265 -14.09 15.39 -4.21
N CYS A 266 -14.46 14.59 -5.20
CA CYS A 266 -15.75 14.70 -5.91
C CYS A 266 -16.97 14.45 -4.99
N ALA A 267 -18.15 14.94 -5.35
CA ALA A 267 -19.38 14.65 -4.60
C ALA A 267 -19.58 13.12 -4.47
N GLY A 268 -20.02 12.65 -3.30
CA GLY A 268 -20.15 11.20 -3.03
C GLY A 268 -18.87 10.48 -2.61
N SER A 269 -17.70 11.13 -2.63
CA SER A 269 -16.39 10.50 -2.29
C SER A 269 -16.14 10.20 -0.79
N GLY A 270 -17.18 10.14 0.05
CA GLY A 270 -17.05 9.78 1.47
C GLY A 270 -16.41 10.84 2.40
N LYS A 271 -16.20 12.09 1.97
CA LYS A 271 -15.58 13.16 2.79
C LYS A 271 -16.25 13.41 4.13
N THR A 272 -17.59 13.42 4.15
CA THR A 272 -18.36 13.58 5.38
C THR A 272 -18.08 12.43 6.35
N MET A 273 -17.94 11.20 5.84
CA MET A 273 -17.63 10.03 6.66
C MET A 273 -16.21 10.05 7.21
N LEU A 274 -15.24 10.49 6.41
CA LEU A 274 -13.87 10.71 6.89
C LEU A 274 -13.84 11.70 8.06
N ALA A 275 -14.61 12.79 7.96
CA ALA A 275 -14.70 13.77 9.03
C ALA A 275 -15.35 13.18 10.30
N VAL A 276 -16.43 12.41 10.15
CA VAL A 276 -17.15 11.78 11.28
C VAL A 276 -16.26 10.77 11.99
N GLU A 277 -15.62 9.87 11.24
CA GLU A 277 -14.69 8.88 11.82
C GLU A 277 -13.51 9.56 12.52
N ARG A 278 -12.98 10.65 11.96
CA ARG A 278 -11.95 11.43 12.64
C ARG A 278 -12.45 11.97 13.97
N ALA A 279 -13.67 12.51 14.02
CA ALA A 279 -14.27 13.00 15.25
C ALA A 279 -14.40 11.87 16.29
N LYS A 280 -14.83 10.67 15.88
CA LYS A 280 -14.87 9.48 16.76
C LYS A 280 -13.50 9.11 17.32
N ARG A 281 -12.46 9.07 16.48
CA ARG A 281 -11.09 8.75 16.91
C ARG A 281 -10.51 9.80 17.85
N LEU A 282 -10.85 11.07 17.69
CA LEU A 282 -10.48 12.15 18.62
C LEU A 282 -11.19 11.98 19.97
N ALA A 283 -12.50 11.76 19.94
CA ALA A 283 -13.29 11.54 21.15
C ALA A 283 -12.86 10.29 21.92
N ALA A 284 -12.52 9.20 21.22
CA ALA A 284 -11.99 7.97 21.82
C ALA A 284 -10.61 8.18 22.48
N LYS A 285 -9.83 9.18 22.03
CA LYS A 285 -8.58 9.62 22.68
C LYS A 285 -8.82 10.57 23.86
N GLY A 286 -10.07 10.87 24.18
CA GLY A 286 -10.46 11.76 25.28
C GLY A 286 -10.47 13.24 24.91
N GLU A 287 -10.39 13.59 23.63
CA GLU A 287 -10.49 14.99 23.18
C GLU A 287 -11.94 15.43 23.02
N ASP A 288 -12.23 16.69 23.31
CA ASP A 288 -13.55 17.29 23.07
C ASP A 288 -13.59 17.87 21.65
N VAL A 289 -14.56 17.40 20.85
CA VAL A 289 -14.60 17.64 19.41
C VAL A 289 -15.81 18.48 19.02
N LEU A 290 -15.56 19.59 18.33
CA LEU A 290 -16.61 20.36 17.66
C LEU A 290 -16.71 19.94 16.19
N PHE A 291 -17.87 19.41 15.79
CA PHE A 291 -18.14 19.05 14.41
C PHE A 291 -19.14 20.04 13.81
N VAL A 292 -18.69 20.79 12.79
CA VAL A 292 -19.52 21.79 12.12
C VAL A 292 -19.84 21.33 10.70
N CYS A 293 -21.13 21.34 10.35
CA CYS A 293 -21.59 21.03 9.00
C CYS A 293 -22.52 22.14 8.47
N PHE A 294 -22.76 22.15 7.15
CA PHE A 294 -23.63 23.15 6.54
C PHE A 294 -25.11 22.76 6.58
N ASN A 295 -25.41 21.47 6.44
CA ASN A 295 -26.78 20.97 6.25
C ASN A 295 -27.44 20.59 7.60
N ARG A 296 -28.63 21.15 7.87
CA ARG A 296 -29.42 20.85 9.08
C ARG A 296 -29.92 19.40 9.13
N ALA A 297 -30.26 18.80 7.99
CA ALA A 297 -30.64 17.39 7.92
C ALA A 297 -29.47 16.48 8.31
N LEU A 298 -28.25 16.81 7.87
CA LEU A 298 -27.03 16.12 8.27
C LEU A 298 -26.77 16.26 9.76
N LEU A 299 -26.96 17.46 10.34
CA LEU A 299 -26.85 17.69 11.78
C LEU A 299 -27.81 16.80 12.59
N GLU A 300 -29.09 16.80 12.22
CA GLU A 300 -30.13 16.02 12.92
C GLU A 300 -29.89 14.51 12.80
N HIS A 301 -29.31 14.08 11.70
CA HIS A 301 -28.87 12.70 11.52
C HIS A 301 -27.68 12.34 12.40
N LEU A 302 -26.62 13.15 12.39
CA LEU A 302 -25.43 12.92 13.21
C LEU A 302 -25.75 12.87 14.70
N ARG A 303 -26.65 13.75 15.18
CA ARG A 303 -27.10 13.72 16.59
C ARG A 303 -27.90 12.47 16.95
N ARG A 304 -28.63 11.88 15.99
CA ARG A 304 -29.40 10.65 16.21
C ARG A 304 -28.53 9.40 16.18
N SER A 305 -27.58 9.37 15.25
CA SER A 305 -26.75 8.20 14.97
C SER A 305 -25.48 8.14 15.82
N GLU A 306 -25.00 9.28 16.32
CA GLU A 306 -23.73 9.36 17.06
C GLU A 306 -23.97 9.94 18.46
N SER A 307 -24.04 9.05 19.45
CA SER A 307 -24.24 9.42 20.85
C SER A 307 -22.93 9.39 21.66
N GLN A 308 -21.86 10.02 21.15
CA GLN A 308 -20.61 10.13 21.90
C GLN A 308 -20.59 11.42 22.73
N ALA A 309 -20.39 11.28 24.04
CA ALA A 309 -20.47 12.39 24.99
C ALA A 309 -19.48 13.55 24.73
N ARG A 310 -18.38 13.28 24.01
CA ARG A 310 -17.32 14.26 23.71
C ARG A 310 -17.40 14.90 22.33
N ILE A 311 -18.42 14.59 21.53
CA ILE A 311 -18.60 15.19 20.20
C ILE A 311 -19.82 16.11 20.22
N SER A 312 -19.59 17.39 19.94
CA SER A 312 -20.65 18.39 19.81
C SER A 312 -20.89 18.70 18.34
N PHE A 313 -22.07 18.34 17.83
CA PHE A 313 -22.46 18.61 16.45
C PHE A 313 -23.26 19.92 16.35
N PHE A 314 -22.89 20.77 15.39
CA PHE A 314 -23.59 22.03 15.07
C PHE A 314 -23.64 22.29 13.57
N THR A 315 -24.57 23.16 13.17
CA THR A 315 -24.51 23.86 11.89
C THR A 315 -23.68 25.13 12.05
N PHE A 316 -23.04 25.61 10.98
CA PHE A 316 -22.33 26.90 11.01
C PHE A 316 -23.21 28.04 11.56
N HIS A 317 -24.44 28.17 11.05
CA HIS A 317 -25.45 29.14 11.51
C HIS A 317 -26.00 28.90 12.92
N GLY A 318 -25.69 27.76 13.53
CA GLY A 318 -26.11 27.46 14.91
C GLY A 318 -25.05 27.80 15.96
N LEU A 319 -23.85 28.21 15.52
CA LEU A 319 -22.73 28.65 16.36
C LEU A 319 -22.51 30.17 16.30
N CYS A 320 -23.02 30.83 15.28
CA CYS A 320 -23.05 32.29 15.13
C CYS A 320 -24.36 32.84 15.69
#